data_AF-A0A2V5TPV6-F1
#
_entry.id   AF-A0A2V5TPV6-F1
#
_cell.length_a   1.000
_cell.length_b   1.000
_cell.length_c   1.000
_cell.angle_alpha   90.00
_cell.angle_beta   90.00
_cell.angle_gamma   90.00
#
_symmetry.space_group_name_H-M   'P 1'
#
loop_
_entity.id
_entity.type
_entity.pdbx_description
1 polymer ?
#
loop_
_entity_poly.entity_id
_entity_poly.type
_entity_poly.pdbx_seq_one_letter_code
_entity_poly.pdbx_strand_id
1 'polypeptide(L)' 'MGVVDWRAVQLGLPIGSGMIESGHRHVLQARLKKAGAAWLIENADHIANLRVLRANGQWLSLWN' A
#
# COMPACT_ATOMS: atom_id res chain seq x y z
N MET A 1 19.20 -16.11 -1.04
CA MET A 1 19.16 -16.05 -2.52
C MET A 1 17.77 -16.51 -2.92
N GLY A 2 16.84 -15.57 -3.12
CA GLY A 2 15.43 -15.87 -3.39
C GLY A 2 15.24 -16.35 -4.82
N VAL A 3 14.54 -17.47 -5.00
CA VAL A 3 14.27 -18.09 -6.30
C VAL A 3 13.25 -17.21 -7.02
N VAL A 4 13.59 -16.71 -8.21
CA VAL A 4 12.67 -15.91 -9.04
C VAL A 4 11.70 -16.87 -9.75
N ASP A 5 10.39 -16.65 -9.58
CA ASP A 5 9.37 -17.41 -10.27
C ASP A 5 9.21 -16.91 -11.72
N TRP A 6 9.82 -17.64 -12.65
CA TRP A 6 9.78 -17.36 -14.09
C TRP A 6 8.39 -17.47 -14.71
N ARG A 7 7.49 -18.24 -14.10
CA ARG A 7 6.10 -18.40 -14.58
C ARG A 7 5.30 -17.13 -14.30
N ALA A 8 5.54 -16.47 -13.17
CA ALA A 8 4.97 -15.17 -12.87
C ALA A 8 5.47 -14.08 -13.84
N VAL A 9 6.74 -14.12 -14.25
CA VAL A 9 7.29 -13.20 -15.29
C VAL A 9 6.50 -13.34 -16.59
N GLN A 10 6.33 -14.56 -17.08
CA GLN A 10 5.70 -14.83 -18.36
C GLN A 10 4.22 -14.44 -18.38
N LEU A 11 3.55 -14.50 -17.23
CA LEU A 11 2.15 -14.12 -17.07
C LEU A 11 1.98 -12.61 -16.76
N GLY A 12 3.07 -11.83 -16.71
CA GLY A 12 3.01 -10.41 -16.34
C GLY A 12 2.56 -10.17 -14.90
N LEU A 13 2.63 -11.20 -14.04
CA LEU A 13 2.21 -11.12 -12.65
C LEU A 13 3.30 -10.43 -11.82
N PRO A 14 2.94 -9.61 -10.82
CA PRO A 14 3.92 -8.97 -9.96
C PRO A 14 4.69 -10.04 -9.17
N ILE A 15 5.93 -10.28 -9.58
CA ILE A 15 6.85 -11.30 -9.04
C ILE A 15 7.49 -10.86 -7.73
N GLY A 16 7.58 -9.54 -7.57
CA GLY A 16 8.04 -8.91 -6.35
C GLY A 16 6.86 -8.54 -5.49
N SER A 17 6.63 -9.34 -4.45
CA SER A 17 5.95 -8.89 -3.23
C SER A 17 6.49 -7.52 -2.80
N GLY A 18 7.79 -7.25 -3.03
CA GLY A 18 8.48 -6.01 -2.68
C GLY A 18 7.87 -4.70 -3.17
N MET A 19 7.14 -4.66 -4.30
CA MET A 19 6.37 -3.47 -4.70
C MET A 19 5.18 -3.24 -3.78
N ILE A 20 4.47 -4.32 -3.43
CA ILE A 20 3.35 -4.31 -2.48
C ILE A 20 3.84 -4.04 -1.06
N GLU A 21 4.93 -4.66 -0.61
CA GLU A 21 5.52 -4.39 0.72
C GLU A 21 6.13 -3.00 0.82
N SER A 22 6.72 -2.48 -0.26
CA SER A 22 7.20 -1.09 -0.35
C SER A 22 6.03 -0.12 -0.25
N GLY A 23 4.94 -0.39 -1.00
CA GLY A 23 3.68 0.34 -0.90
C GLY A 23 3.13 0.31 0.54
N HIS A 24 3.00 -0.86 1.15
CA HIS A 24 2.54 -1.01 2.54
C HIS A 24 3.41 -0.20 3.54
N ARG A 25 4.74 -0.27 3.42
CA ARG A 25 5.66 0.48 4.27
C ARG A 25 5.53 1.99 4.06
N HIS A 26 5.43 2.44 2.81
CA HIS A 26 5.42 3.86 2.47
C HIS A 26 4.05 4.51 2.72
N VAL A 27 2.98 3.80 2.38
CA VAL A 27 1.58 4.25 2.40
C VAL A 27 0.91 4.07 3.75
N LEU A 28 1.34 3.13 4.61
CA LEU A 28 0.72 2.94 5.92
C LEU A 28 1.67 3.29 7.07
N GLN A 29 2.90 2.76 7.07
CA GLN A 29 3.78 2.92 8.24
C GLN A 29 4.16 4.38 8.53
N ALA A 30 4.31 5.24 7.51
CA ALA A 30 4.67 6.64 7.72
C ALA A 30 3.66 7.44 8.57
N ARG A 31 2.39 6.99 8.65
CA ARG A 31 1.34 7.66 9.45
C ARG A 31 0.99 6.88 10.71
N LEU A 32 0.88 5.54 10.61
CA LEU A 32 0.49 4.69 11.73
C LEU A 32 1.55 4.64 12.84
N LYS A 33 2.84 4.73 12.49
CA LYS A 33 3.94 4.69 13.46
C LYS A 33 4.36 6.07 13.99
N LYS A 34 3.63 7.14 13.65
CA LYS A 34 3.96 8.49 14.13
C LYS A 34 3.66 8.58 15.63
N ALA A 35 4.65 9.01 16.42
CA ALA A 35 4.48 9.20 17.86
C ALA A 35 3.32 10.17 18.16
N GLY A 36 2.50 9.83 19.16
CA GLY A 36 1.34 10.62 19.56
C GLY A 36 0.07 10.40 18.71
N ALA A 37 0.10 9.49 17.74
CA ALA A 37 -1.10 9.12 16.99
C ALA A 37 -1.85 7.98 17.68
N ALA A 38 -3.11 8.21 18.01
CA ALA A 38 -4.04 7.19 18.51
C ALA A 38 -5.05 6.86 17.41
N TRP A 39 -5.28 5.56 17.17
CA TRP A 39 -6.12 5.09 16.09
C TRP A 39 -7.15 4.08 16.62
N LEU A 40 -8.42 4.32 16.30
CA LEU A 40 -9.43 3.27 16.30
C LEU A 40 -9.27 2.46 15.00
N ILE A 41 -9.51 1.16 15.05
CA ILE A 41 -9.34 0.26 13.90
C ILE A 41 -10.19 0.73 12.71
N GLU A 42 -11.43 1.13 12.98
CA GLU A 42 -12.35 1.70 11.98
C GLU A 42 -11.78 2.96 11.27
N ASN A 43 -11.09 3.83 12.00
CA ASN A 43 -10.51 5.05 11.45
C ASN A 43 -9.17 4.78 10.76
N ALA A 44 -8.42 3.78 11.21
CA ALA A 44 -7.17 3.36 10.58
C ALA A 44 -7.40 2.84 9.16
N ASP A 45 -8.49 2.10 8.93
CA ASP A 45 -8.86 1.58 7.61
C ASP A 45 -9.23 2.70 6.63
N HIS A 46 -10.03 3.68 7.06
CA HIS A 46 -10.34 4.86 6.24
C HIS A 46 -9.08 5.65 5.84
N ILE A 47 -8.16 5.84 6.79
CA ILE A 47 -6.88 6.52 6.51
C ILE A 47 -6.01 5.69 5.57
N ALA A 48 -6.01 4.35 5.69
CA ALA A 48 -5.30 3.47 4.78
C ALA A 48 -5.80 3.64 3.34
N ASN A 49 -7.12 3.58 3.13
CA ASN A 49 -7.77 3.76 1.83
C ASN A 49 -7.46 5.14 1.22
N LEU A 50 -7.56 6.22 1.99
CA LEU A 50 -7.22 7.57 1.51
C LEU A 50 -5.76 7.69 1.08
N ARG A 51 -4.84 7.05 1.81
CA ARG A 51 -3.42 7.08 1.44
C ARG A 51 -3.11 6.24 0.20
N VAL A 52 -3.83 5.14 -0.03
CA VAL A 52 -3.74 4.35 -1.27
C VAL A 52 -4.21 5.18 -2.46
N LEU A 53 -5.40 5.80 -2.37
CA LEU A 53 -5.91 6.68 -3.43
C LEU A 53 -4.95 7.81 -3.77
N ARG A 54 -4.36 8.45 -2.75
CA ARG A 54 -3.37 9.49 -2.95
C ARG A 54 -2.09 8.98 -3.61
N ALA A 55 -1.58 7.82 -3.19
CA ALA A 55 -0.37 7.23 -3.76
C ALA A 55 -0.55 6.83 -5.23
N ASN A 56 -1.76 6.41 -5.61
CA ASN A 56 -2.11 6.06 -6.98
C ASN A 56 -2.52 7.27 -7.85
N GLY A 57 -2.51 8.49 -7.33
CA GLY A 57 -2.98 9.68 -8.06
C GLY A 57 -4.49 9.72 -8.31
N GLN A 58 -5.25 8.86 -7.63
CA GLN A 58 -6.69 8.66 -7.78
C GLN A 58 -7.51 9.50 -6.80
N TRP A 59 -6.95 10.61 -6.29
CA TRP A 59 -7.64 11.44 -5.30
C TRP A 59 -9.00 11.95 -5.79
N LEU A 60 -9.10 12.30 -7.07
CA LEU A 60 -10.31 12.83 -7.67
C LEU A 60 -11.42 11.78 -7.87
N SER A 61 -11.09 10.48 -7.90
CA SER A 61 -12.09 9.43 -8.08
C SER A 61 -12.98 9.21 -6.84
N LEU A 62 -12.61 9.78 -5.70
CA LEU A 62 -13.42 9.74 -4.48
C LEU A 62 -14.64 10.66 -4.55
N TRP A 63 -14.58 11.71 -5.39
CA TRP A 63 -15.57 12.78 -5.45
C TRP A 63 -16.58 12.64 -6.60
N ASN A 64 -16.41 11.61 -7.43
CA ASN A 64 -17.31 11.27 -8.54
C ASN A 64 -18.34 10.25 -8.08
#